data_AF-A0A6B4ACJ3-F1
#
_entry.id   AF-A0A6B4ACJ3-F1
#
_cell.length_a   1.000
_cell.length_b   1.000
_cell.length_c   1.000
_cell.angle_alpha   90.00
_cell.angle_beta   90.00
_cell.angle_gamma   90.00
#
_symmetry.space_group_name_H-M   'P 1'
#
loop_
_entity.id
_entity.type
_entity.pdbx_description
1 polymer ?
#
loop_
_entity_poly.entity_id
_entity_poly.type
_entity_poly.pdbx_seq_one_letter_code
_entity_poly.pdbx_strand_id
1 'polypeptide(L)'
;MITVLVKELENKYVQETQSLKEENIILKFLLKECVKKSMDYKELLQESLDLLDKYQEEVEKLSLRTNLWADEAVRLYNEHGNLDKALRAVGKEIILYELNKNKGEM
;
A
#
# COMPACT_ATOMS: atom_id res chain seq x y z
N MET A 1 45.03 51.07 19.44
CA MET A 1 45.03 49.69 19.97
C MET A 1 43.61 49.22 20.30
N ILE A 2 42.86 49.92 21.18
CA ILE A 2 41.45 49.59 21.51
C ILE A 2 40.52 49.61 20.28
N THR A 3 40.65 50.62 19.42
CA THR A 3 39.81 50.79 18.21
C THR A 3 40.00 49.70 17.16
N VAL A 4 41.17 49.04 17.15
CA VAL A 4 41.46 47.93 16.23
C VAL A 4 40.80 46.65 16.75
N LEU A 5 40.90 46.39 18.06
CA LEU A 5 40.26 45.26 18.72
C LEU A 5 38.72 45.29 18.61
N VAL A 6 38.10 46.48 18.70
CA VAL A 6 36.65 46.62 18.52
C VAL A 6 36.21 46.25 17.10
N LYS A 7 36.95 46.72 16.07
CA LYS A 7 36.65 46.38 14.66
C LYS A 7 36.84 44.90 14.35
N GLU A 8 37.84 44.25 14.94
CA GLU A 8 38.05 42.81 14.80
C GLU A 8 36.91 42.00 15.42
N LEU A 9 36.41 42.43 16.58
CA LEU A 9 35.24 41.83 17.25
C LEU A 9 33.96 41.99 16.42
N GLU A 10 33.69 43.20 15.91
CA GLU A 10 32.54 43.47 15.04
C GLU A 10 32.59 42.63 13.76
N ASN A 11 33.75 42.52 13.10
CA ASN A 11 33.92 41.67 11.92
C ASN A 11 33.69 40.18 12.22
N LYS A 12 34.15 39.69 13.39
CA LYS A 12 33.90 38.32 13.83
C LYS A 12 32.41 38.05 14.01
N TYR A 13 31.71 38.95 14.70
CA TYR A 13 30.26 38.85 14.90
C TYR A 13 29.49 38.87 13.58
N VAL A 14 29.88 39.73 12.64
CA VAL A 14 29.26 39.78 11.31
C VAL A 14 29.48 38.46 10.57
N GLN A 15 30.69 37.90 10.58
CA GLN A 15 30.99 36.62 9.95
C GLN A 15 30.22 35.45 10.58
N GLU A 16 30.17 35.36 11.91
CA GLU A 16 29.38 34.35 12.62
C GLU A 16 27.88 34.48 12.29
N THR A 17 27.36 35.71 12.26
CA THR A 17 25.94 35.94 11.93
C THR A 17 25.63 35.54 10.48
N GLN A 18 26.56 35.78 9.56
CA GLN A 18 26.45 35.37 8.15
C GLN A 18 26.44 33.84 8.02
N SER A 19 27.37 33.17 8.70
CA SER A 19 27.48 31.71 8.71
C SER A 19 26.24 31.05 9.31
N LEU A 20 25.72 31.57 10.43
CA LEU A 20 24.47 31.10 11.03
C LEU A 20 23.26 31.28 10.10
N LYS A 21 23.23 32.37 9.31
CA LYS A 21 22.19 32.57 8.29
C LYS A 21 22.27 31.52 7.18
N GLU A 22 23.47 31.21 6.70
CA GLU A 22 23.69 30.19 5.67
C GLU A 22 23.30 28.79 6.17
N GLU A 23 23.73 28.41 7.38
CA GLU A 23 23.29 27.15 8.02
C GLU A 23 21.76 27.08 8.16
N ASN A 24 21.12 28.17 8.59
CA ASN A 24 19.66 28.21 8.74
C ASN A 24 18.93 27.99 7.40
N ILE A 25 19.47 28.54 6.30
CA ILE A 25 18.91 28.35 4.96
C ILE A 25 19.03 26.88 4.53
N ILE A 26 20.18 26.26 4.74
CA ILE A 26 20.41 24.83 4.42
C ILE A 26 19.46 23.96 5.24
N LEU A 27 19.36 24.20 6.55
CA LEU A 27 18.47 23.44 7.44
C LEU A 27 17.00 23.58 7.02
N LYS A 28 16.54 24.79 6.66
CA LYS A 28 15.18 25.01 6.16
C LYS A 28 14.91 24.27 4.85
N PHE A 29 15.89 24.22 3.95
CA PHE A 29 15.78 23.47 2.71
C PHE A 29 15.65 21.96 2.98
N LEU A 30 16.55 21.41 3.79
CA LEU A 30 16.52 19.99 4.17
C LEU A 30 15.21 19.61 4.87
N LEU A 31 14.72 20.46 5.78
CA LEU A 31 13.45 20.22 6.46
C LEU A 31 12.27 20.17 5.47
N LYS A 32 12.22 21.09 4.50
CA LYS A 32 11.17 21.08 3.46
C LYS A 32 11.21 19.82 2.60
N GLU A 33 12.40 19.39 2.21
CA GLU A 33 12.59 18.15 1.44
C GLU A 33 12.19 16.90 2.25
N CYS A 34 12.55 16.84 3.53
CA CYS A 34 12.13 15.76 4.43
C CYS A 34 10.61 15.72 4.62
N VAL A 35 9.97 16.89 4.84
CA VAL A 35 8.52 16.98 4.99
C VAL A 35 7.80 16.51 3.72
N LYS A 36 8.24 16.97 2.53
CA LYS A 36 7.67 16.51 1.25
C LYS A 36 7.79 14.99 1.08
N LYS A 37 8.99 14.44 1.24
CA LYS A 37 9.22 12.99 1.16
C LYS A 37 8.33 12.20 2.12
N SER A 38 8.12 12.71 3.34
CA SER A 38 7.24 12.06 4.31
C SER A 38 5.76 12.12 3.91
N MET A 39 5.33 13.19 3.24
CA MET A 39 3.97 13.36 2.77
C MET A 39 3.68 12.42 1.59
N ASP A 40 4.60 12.34 0.63
CA ASP A 40 4.53 11.41 -0.49
C ASP A 40 4.52 9.95 -0.01
N TYR A 41 5.32 9.62 1.02
CA TYR A 41 5.35 8.28 1.61
C TYR A 41 4.05 7.92 2.34
N LYS A 42 3.40 8.92 2.95
CA LYS A 42 2.10 8.74 3.60
C LYS A 42 1.00 8.42 2.59
N GLU A 43 0.97 9.13 1.46
CA GLU A 43 0.01 8.86 0.38
C GLU A 43 0.22 7.46 -0.20
N LEU A 44 1.47 7.10 -0.53
CA LEU A 44 1.79 5.77 -1.04
C LEU A 44 1.46 4.65 -0.05
N LEU A 45 1.69 4.88 1.26
CA LEU A 45 1.34 3.93 2.30
C LEU A 45 -0.18 3.76 2.41
N GLN A 46 -0.95 4.85 2.31
CA GLN A 46 -2.41 4.78 2.33
C GLN A 46 -2.94 4.01 1.11
N GLU A 47 -2.43 4.31 -0.09
CA GLU A 47 -2.80 3.55 -1.30
C GLU A 47 -2.46 2.05 -1.17
N SER A 48 -1.32 1.73 -0.56
CA SER A 48 -0.91 0.35 -0.31
C SER A 48 -1.83 -0.37 0.68
N LEU A 49 -2.30 0.33 1.73
CA LEU A 49 -3.27 -0.21 2.68
C LEU A 49 -4.64 -0.44 2.03
N ASP A 50 -5.13 0.51 1.24
CA ASP A 50 -6.41 0.37 0.53
C ASP A 50 -6.37 -0.79 -0.49
N LEU A 51 -5.21 -1.01 -1.14
CA LEU A 51 -4.99 -2.17 -2.00
C LEU A 51 -4.97 -3.48 -1.19
N LEU A 52 -4.33 -3.49 -0.02
CA LEU A 52 -4.28 -4.66 0.85
C LEU A 52 -5.68 -5.08 1.30
N ASP A 53 -6.52 -4.12 1.71
CA ASP A 53 -7.90 -4.36 2.11
C ASP A 53 -8.73 -4.96 0.96
N LYS A 54 -8.58 -4.44 -0.26
CA LYS A 54 -9.25 -5.00 -1.46
C LYS A 54 -8.82 -6.43 -1.73
N TYR A 55 -7.52 -6.71 -1.67
CA TYR A 55 -7.02 -8.07 -1.88
C TYR A 55 -7.51 -9.02 -0.80
N GLN A 56 -7.59 -8.59 0.46
CA GLN A 56 -8.15 -9.40 1.53
C GLN A 56 -9.63 -9.73 1.26
N GLU A 57 -10.44 -8.76 0.86
CA GLU A 57 -11.85 -8.98 0.52
C GLU A 57 -12.01 -9.97 -0.66
N GLU A 58 -11.17 -9.86 -1.69
CA GLU A 58 -11.17 -10.81 -2.81
C GLU A 58 -10.81 -12.24 -2.36
N VAL A 59 -9.79 -12.38 -1.51
CA VAL A 59 -9.37 -13.68 -0.97
C VAL A 59 -10.46 -14.30 -0.11
N GLU A 60 -11.14 -13.51 0.73
CA GLU A 60 -12.26 -14.00 1.55
C GLU A 60 -13.43 -14.48 0.68
N LYS A 61 -13.79 -13.73 -0.37
CA LYS A 61 -14.81 -14.15 -1.35
C LYS A 61 -14.43 -15.45 -2.05
N LEU A 62 -13.17 -15.58 -2.46
CA LEU A 62 -12.66 -16.81 -3.08
C LEU A 62 -12.70 -18.02 -2.13
N SER A 63 -12.33 -17.80 -0.86
CA SER A 63 -12.37 -18.84 0.17
C SER A 63 -13.80 -19.34 0.40
N LEU A 64 -14.75 -18.41 0.59
CA LEU A 64 -16.17 -18.75 0.75
C LEU A 64 -16.71 -19.56 -0.43
N ARG A 65 -16.39 -19.12 -1.66
CA ARG A 65 -16.81 -19.80 -2.88
C ARG A 65 -16.23 -21.21 -3.00
N THR A 66 -14.96 -21.38 -2.65
CA THR A 66 -14.30 -22.69 -2.66
C THR A 66 -14.95 -23.65 -1.68
N ASN A 67 -15.34 -23.16 -0.49
CA ASN A 67 -16.06 -23.97 0.50
C ASN A 67 -17.44 -24.39 -0.02
N LEU A 68 -18.19 -23.49 -0.65
CA LEU A 68 -19.50 -23.83 -1.24
C LEU A 68 -19.39 -24.91 -2.33
N TRP A 69 -18.38 -24.82 -3.20
CA TRP A 69 -18.14 -25.85 -4.22
C TRP A 69 -17.70 -27.19 -3.62
N ALA A 70 -16.92 -27.16 -2.54
CA ALA A 70 -16.55 -28.37 -1.82
C ALA A 70 -17.77 -29.04 -1.17
N ASP A 71 -18.63 -28.26 -0.51
CA ASP A 71 -19.87 -28.76 0.11
C ASP A 71 -20.80 -29.38 -0.93
N GLU A 72 -20.94 -28.73 -2.10
CA GLU A 72 -21.75 -29.24 -3.20
C GLU A 72 -21.19 -30.53 -3.79
N ALA A 73 -19.87 -30.65 -3.91
CA ALA A 73 -19.22 -31.90 -4.33
C ALA A 73 -19.51 -33.05 -3.35
N VAL A 74 -19.48 -32.77 -2.04
CA VAL A 74 -19.82 -33.74 -1.00
C VAL A 74 -21.30 -34.12 -1.06
N ARG A 75 -22.21 -33.16 -1.24
CA ARG A 75 -23.65 -33.41 -1.38
C ARG A 75 -23.94 -34.33 -2.57
N LEU A 76 -23.41 -34.00 -3.75
CA LEU A 76 -23.59 -34.80 -4.97
C LEU A 76 -22.96 -36.20 -4.85
N TYR A 77 -21.83 -36.30 -4.17
CA TYR A 77 -21.23 -37.60 -3.88
C TYR A 77 -22.12 -38.46 -2.98
N ASN A 78 -22.69 -37.87 -1.93
CA ASN A 78 -23.61 -38.58 -1.02
C ASN A 78 -24.90 -39.01 -1.73
N GLU A 79 -25.39 -38.25 -2.71
CA GLU A 79 -26.59 -38.58 -3.49
C GLU A 79 -26.34 -39.66 -4.55
N HIS A 80 -25.18 -39.64 -5.22
CA HIS A 80 -24.92 -40.48 -6.37
C HIS A 80 -23.93 -41.63 -6.10
N GLY A 81 -23.24 -41.62 -4.95
CA GLY A 81 -22.21 -42.58 -4.56
C GLY A 81 -20.99 -42.61 -5.48
N ASN A 82 -20.86 -41.64 -6.40
CA ASN A 82 -19.85 -41.64 -7.45
C ASN A 82 -19.10 -40.31 -7.50
N LEU A 83 -17.84 -40.35 -7.08
CA LEU A 83 -16.99 -39.17 -6.93
C LEU A 83 -16.66 -38.53 -8.29
N ASP A 84 -16.38 -39.33 -9.32
CA ASP A 84 -16.07 -38.81 -10.66
C ASP A 84 -17.27 -38.06 -11.26
N LYS A 85 -18.49 -38.56 -11.05
CA LYS A 85 -19.71 -37.85 -11.47
C LYS A 85 -19.92 -36.55 -10.69
N ALA A 86 -19.73 -36.56 -9.38
CA ALA A 86 -19.88 -35.37 -8.53
C ALA A 86 -18.87 -34.28 -8.92
N LEU A 87 -17.59 -34.63 -9.07
CA LEU A 87 -16.54 -33.69 -9.47
C LEU A 87 -16.76 -33.12 -10.87
N ARG A 88 -17.23 -33.91 -11.84
CA ARG A 88 -17.56 -33.41 -13.19
C ARG A 88 -18.74 -32.45 -13.19
N ALA A 89 -19.74 -32.65 -12.32
CA ALA A 89 -20.88 -31.76 -12.21
C ALA A 89 -20.47 -30.40 -11.64
N VAL A 90 -19.80 -30.39 -10.48
CA VAL A 90 -19.28 -29.16 -9.87
C VAL A 90 -18.28 -28.45 -10.79
N GLY A 91 -17.41 -29.19 -11.47
CA GLY A 91 -16.46 -28.62 -12.42
C GLY A 91 -17.13 -27.87 -13.58
N LYS A 92 -18.28 -28.36 -14.08
CA LYS A 92 -19.05 -27.65 -15.12
C LYS A 92 -19.65 -26.35 -14.58
N GLU A 93 -20.15 -26.35 -13.35
CA GLU A 93 -20.69 -25.13 -12.71
C GLU A 93 -19.61 -24.08 -12.49
N ILE A 94 -18.42 -24.49 -12.03
CA ILE A 94 -17.26 -23.60 -11.90
C ILE A 94 -16.92 -22.96 -13.25
N ILE A 95 -16.84 -23.76 -14.32
CA ILE A 95 -16.54 -23.27 -15.67
C ILE A 95 -17.60 -22.27 -16.15
N LEU A 96 -18.88 -22.57 -15.96
CA LEU A 96 -19.98 -21.68 -16.34
C LEU A 96 -19.91 -20.35 -15.58
N TYR A 97 -19.64 -20.40 -14.28
CA TYR A 97 -19.45 -19.21 -13.46
C TYR A 97 -18.31 -18.34 -13.99
N GLU A 98 -17.12 -18.91 -14.23
CA GLU A 98 -15.96 -18.14 -14.72
C GLU A 98 -16.20 -17.57 -16.13
N LEU A 99 -16.93 -18.29 -16.99
CA LEU A 99 -17.33 -17.80 -18.31
C LEU A 99 -18.31 -16.61 -18.22
N ASN A 100 -19.28 -16.66 -17.30
CA ASN A 100 -20.26 -15.58 -17.12
C ASN A 100 -19.63 -14.34 -16.48
N LYS A 101 -18.70 -14.53 -15.53
CA LYS A 101 -17.92 -13.44 -14.93
C LYS A 101 -17.19 -12.61 -15.98
N ASN A 102 -16.53 -13.28 -16.94
CA ASN A 102 -15.75 -12.62 -18.00
C ASN A 102 -16.62 -11.90 -19.05
N LYS A 103 -17.92 -12.16 -19.09
CA LYS A 103 -18.86 -11.46 -19.98
C LYS A 103 -19.53 -10.25 -19.32
N GLY A 104 -19.31 -10.02 -18.02
CA GLY A 104 -20.02 -8.98 -17.27
C GLY A 104 -21.51 -9.29 -17.04
N GLU A 105 -21.91 -10.57 -17.15
CA GLU A 105 -23.29 -11.03 -17.00
C GLU A 105 -23.64 -11.41 -15.54
N MET A 106 -22.74 -11.13 -14.59
CA MET A 106 -22.91 -11.33 -13.15
C MET A 106 -22.61 -10.06 -12.35
#